data_AF-A0A936Y866-F1
#
_entry.id   AF-A0A936Y866-F1
#
_cell.length_a   1.000
_cell.length_b   1.000
_cell.length_c   1.000
_cell.angle_alpha   90.00
_cell.angle_beta   90.00
_cell.angle_gamma   90.00
#
_symmetry.space_group_name_H-M   'P 1'
#
loop_
_entity.id
_entity.type
_entity.pdbx_description
1 polymer ?
#
loop_
_entity_poly.entity_id
_entity_poly.type
_entity_poly.pdbx_seq_one_letter_code
_entity_poly.pdbx_strand_id
1 'polypeptide(L)'
;MEVAYNVQNAVDDKHNLVVQTQATNTNDGKALYKAAVQAKENLQLQNDETIILLADKGYHTGAELQQCQQDNMITHVAYKEQPGVKHITTEFLAESFAYDKATDSYTCPAGATLTSLGTWHNKKGEANETSFRFKTYRTDACKTCALRSQCTKLNKRIIQRSEYQDAVDINNNNIKQNPQYYKRRQAIVEHPFGTIKRHFGFTHTLLKGLQKVNGEMHLIMFCYNFMRTKNILGFDKMIEAIKNWKPDYSKIVCALKNGFIKMIYSQNKPSLFLQTYPLLFLNAV
;
A
#
# COMPACT_ATOMS: atom_id res chain seq x y z
N MET A 1 17.33 -13.39 12.77
CA MET A 1 16.58 -12.87 11.61
C MET A 1 16.63 -13.97 10.56
N GLU A 2 15.52 -14.67 10.32
CA GLU A 2 15.47 -15.66 9.25
C GLU A 2 15.47 -14.93 7.92
N VAL A 3 16.40 -15.29 7.03
CA VAL A 3 16.46 -14.73 5.67
C VAL A 3 15.34 -15.38 4.87
N ALA A 4 14.20 -14.70 4.78
CA ALA A 4 13.03 -15.17 4.07
C ALA A 4 12.51 -14.10 3.10
N TYR A 5 11.92 -14.54 1.99
CA TYR A 5 11.16 -13.65 1.12
C TYR A 5 9.85 -13.27 1.80
N ASN A 6 9.46 -12.01 1.68
CA ASN A 6 8.16 -11.56 2.17
C ASN A 6 7.12 -11.77 1.07
N VAL A 7 5.94 -12.30 1.41
CA VAL A 7 4.87 -12.57 0.45
C VAL A 7 3.72 -11.62 0.73
N GLN A 8 3.43 -10.76 -0.23
CA GLN A 8 2.30 -9.84 -0.22
C GLN A 8 1.15 -10.48 -0.97
N ASN A 9 -0.03 -10.56 -0.35
CA ASN A 9 -1.23 -11.13 -0.97
C ASN A 9 -2.43 -10.19 -0.81
N ALA A 10 -3.25 -10.13 -1.85
CA ALA A 10 -4.61 -9.59 -1.78
C ALA A 10 -5.61 -10.73 -1.96
N VAL A 11 -6.66 -10.74 -1.13
CA VAL A 11 -7.65 -11.81 -1.06
C VAL A 11 -9.04 -11.18 -1.05
N ASP A 12 -9.98 -11.77 -1.79
CA ASP A 12 -11.36 -11.27 -1.83
C ASP A 12 -12.14 -11.67 -0.57
N ASP A 13 -13.01 -10.79 -0.10
CA ASP A 13 -13.77 -10.99 1.14
C ASP A 13 -14.87 -12.07 1.01
N LYS A 14 -15.48 -12.20 -0.18
CA LYS A 14 -16.69 -13.01 -0.39
C LYS A 14 -16.37 -14.50 -0.43
N HIS A 15 -15.28 -14.85 -1.11
CA HIS A 15 -14.92 -16.21 -1.44
C HIS A 15 -13.56 -16.64 -0.89
N ASN A 16 -12.78 -15.71 -0.33
CA ASN A 16 -11.42 -15.93 0.15
C ASN A 16 -10.49 -16.46 -0.96
N LEU A 17 -10.69 -16.06 -2.21
CA LEU A 17 -9.81 -16.31 -3.34
C LEU A 17 -8.68 -15.29 -3.33
N VAL A 18 -7.48 -15.77 -3.63
CA VAL A 18 -6.29 -14.94 -3.77
C VAL A 18 -6.36 -14.23 -5.10
N VAL A 19 -6.46 -12.90 -5.07
CA VAL A 19 -6.58 -12.06 -6.25
C VAL A 19 -5.22 -11.59 -6.75
N GLN A 20 -4.28 -11.35 -5.82
CA GLN A 20 -2.93 -10.90 -6.13
C GLN A 20 -1.96 -11.59 -5.17
N THR A 21 -0.78 -11.94 -5.67
CA THR A 21 0.34 -12.45 -4.87
C THR A 21 1.64 -11.93 -5.46
N GLN A 22 2.57 -11.51 -4.61
CA GLN A 22 3.92 -11.14 -4.99
C GLN A 22 4.92 -11.44 -3.87
N ALA A 23 5.97 -12.17 -4.19
CA ALA A 23 7.15 -12.27 -3.34
C ALA A 23 8.02 -11.00 -3.48
N THR A 24 8.53 -10.47 -2.37
CA THR A 24 9.43 -9.32 -2.27
C THR A 24 10.60 -9.63 -1.34
N ASN A 25 11.68 -8.85 -1.48
CA ASN A 25 12.82 -8.84 -0.56
C ASN A 25 12.99 -7.47 0.12
N THR A 26 11.97 -6.62 0.05
CA THR A 26 11.93 -5.27 0.60
C THR A 26 10.76 -5.14 1.57
N ASN A 27 10.83 -4.16 2.47
CA ASN A 27 9.77 -3.89 3.45
C ASN A 27 8.43 -3.50 2.80
N ASP A 28 7.34 -3.77 3.52
CA ASP A 28 5.93 -3.64 3.07
C ASP A 28 5.45 -2.20 2.92
N GLY A 29 6.23 -1.22 3.37
CA GLY A 29 5.83 0.19 3.46
C GLY A 29 5.50 0.86 2.12
N LYS A 30 5.79 0.21 0.97
CA LYS A 30 5.48 0.70 -0.39
C LYS A 30 4.73 -0.34 -1.24
N ALA A 31 4.06 -1.30 -0.60
CA ALA A 31 3.45 -2.44 -1.28
C ALA A 31 1.93 -2.32 -1.45
N LEU A 32 1.26 -1.44 -0.70
CA LEU A 32 -0.20 -1.38 -0.62
C LEU A 32 -0.85 -1.00 -1.95
N TYR A 33 -0.48 0.17 -2.48
CA TYR A 33 -1.11 0.72 -3.67
C TYR A 33 -0.87 -0.18 -4.88
N LYS A 34 0.37 -0.64 -5.06
CA LYS A 34 0.72 -1.58 -6.13
C LYS A 34 -0.08 -2.87 -6.07
N ALA A 35 -0.23 -3.47 -4.89
CA ALA A 35 -1.02 -4.69 -4.72
C ALA A 35 -2.51 -4.44 -5.00
N ALA A 36 -3.04 -3.29 -4.58
CA ALA A 36 -4.44 -2.92 -4.79
C ALA A 36 -4.77 -2.68 -6.27
N VAL A 37 -3.91 -1.96 -7.00
CA VAL A 37 -4.07 -1.74 -8.45
C VAL A 37 -4.04 -3.06 -9.20
N GLN A 38 -3.05 -3.91 -8.93
CA GLN A 38 -2.99 -5.25 -9.52
C GLN A 38 -4.21 -6.11 -9.18
N ALA A 39 -4.76 -5.97 -7.97
CA ALA A 39 -5.98 -6.67 -7.60
C ALA A 39 -7.20 -6.16 -8.39
N LYS A 40 -7.35 -4.84 -8.60
CA LYS A 40 -8.39 -4.28 -9.48
C LYS A 40 -8.26 -4.80 -10.91
N GLU A 41 -7.05 -4.80 -11.46
CA GLU A 41 -6.76 -5.33 -12.80
C GLU A 41 -7.13 -6.81 -12.93
N ASN A 42 -6.73 -7.64 -11.95
CA ASN A 42 -7.02 -9.08 -11.97
C ASN A 42 -8.52 -9.38 -11.82
N LEU A 43 -9.25 -8.55 -11.08
CA LEU A 43 -10.71 -8.62 -10.96
C LEU A 43 -11.45 -7.98 -12.15
N GLN A 44 -10.72 -7.36 -13.08
CA GLN A 44 -11.27 -6.65 -14.24
C GLN A 44 -12.23 -5.53 -13.84
N LEU A 45 -11.97 -4.91 -12.69
CA LEU A 45 -12.77 -3.79 -12.20
C LEU A 45 -12.48 -2.55 -13.04
N GLN A 46 -13.52 -1.77 -13.30
CA GLN A 46 -13.37 -0.48 -13.98
C GLN A 46 -12.71 0.56 -13.05
N ASN A 47 -12.16 1.62 -13.64
CA ASN A 47 -11.41 2.63 -12.87
C ASN A 47 -12.29 3.39 -11.87
N ASP A 48 -13.57 3.56 -12.19
CA ASP A 48 -14.59 4.20 -11.36
C ASP A 48 -15.19 3.27 -10.29
N GLU A 49 -14.97 1.96 -10.38
CA GLU A 49 -15.43 1.03 -9.36
C GLU A 49 -14.63 1.21 -8.06
N THR A 50 -15.40 1.44 -6.99
CA THR A 50 -14.86 1.66 -5.65
C THR A 50 -14.64 0.32 -4.95
N ILE A 51 -13.45 0.14 -4.37
CA ILE A 51 -13.14 -1.02 -3.53
C ILE A 51 -12.76 -0.59 -2.11
N ILE A 52 -13.06 -1.45 -1.14
CA ILE A 52 -12.65 -1.28 0.25
C ILE A 52 -11.37 -2.09 0.48
N LEU A 53 -10.30 -1.42 0.91
CA LEU A 53 -9.00 -2.02 1.20
C LEU A 53 -8.80 -2.20 2.69
N LEU A 54 -8.67 -3.47 3.12
CA LEU A 54 -8.33 -3.81 4.50
C LEU A 54 -6.85 -4.25 4.54
N ALA A 55 -6.01 -3.56 5.29
CA ALA A 55 -4.58 -3.91 5.40
C ALA A 55 -4.01 -3.76 6.82
N ASP A 56 -2.93 -4.49 7.09
CA ASP A 56 -2.24 -4.48 8.36
C ASP A 56 -1.41 -3.21 8.60
N LYS A 57 -0.96 -3.04 9.85
CA LYS A 57 -0.14 -1.89 10.27
C LYS A 57 1.17 -1.70 9.51
N GLY A 58 1.65 -2.74 8.82
CA GLY A 58 2.85 -2.67 7.97
C GLY A 58 2.66 -1.83 6.72
N TYR A 59 1.41 -1.67 6.26
CA TYR A 59 1.04 -0.95 5.05
C TYR A 59 0.64 0.52 5.30
N HIS A 60 0.76 1.00 6.55
CA HIS A 60 0.33 2.34 6.94
C HIS A 60 1.36 3.42 6.54
N THR A 61 1.40 3.73 5.24
CA THR A 61 2.24 4.77 4.66
C THR A 61 1.37 5.85 4.03
N GLY A 62 1.54 7.11 4.45
CA GLY A 62 0.68 8.21 4.01
C GLY A 62 0.62 8.40 2.48
N ALA A 63 1.75 8.26 1.78
CA ALA A 63 1.81 8.36 0.33
C ALA A 63 0.95 7.29 -0.36
N GLU A 64 1.08 6.03 0.08
CA GLU A 64 0.29 4.90 -0.46
C GLU A 64 -1.21 5.06 -0.17
N LEU A 65 -1.56 5.54 1.03
CA LEU A 65 -2.96 5.83 1.37
C LEU A 65 -3.55 6.91 0.46
N GLN A 66 -2.78 7.98 0.20
CA GLN A 66 -3.21 9.05 -0.71
C GLN A 66 -3.42 8.52 -2.13
N GLN A 67 -2.48 7.74 -2.65
CA GLN A 67 -2.60 7.13 -3.98
C GLN A 67 -3.83 6.22 -4.06
N CYS A 68 -4.07 5.40 -3.05
CA CYS A 68 -5.25 4.56 -2.99
C CYS A 68 -6.55 5.39 -3.05
N GLN A 69 -6.61 6.46 -2.26
CA GLN A 69 -7.79 7.33 -2.19
C GLN A 69 -8.03 8.11 -3.49
N GLN A 70 -6.97 8.50 -4.20
CA GLN A 70 -7.06 9.14 -5.52
C GLN A 70 -7.63 8.21 -6.59
N ASP A 71 -7.40 6.89 -6.45
CA ASP A 71 -7.85 5.85 -7.38
C ASP A 71 -9.16 5.17 -6.95
N ASN A 72 -10.02 5.90 -6.22
CA ASN A 72 -11.33 5.46 -5.74
C ASN A 72 -11.26 4.22 -4.82
N MET A 73 -10.23 4.10 -3.98
CA MET A 73 -10.12 3.00 -3.02
C MET A 73 -10.29 3.52 -1.58
N ILE A 74 -11.26 2.97 -0.87
CA ILE A 74 -11.55 3.32 0.53
C ILE A 74 -10.61 2.52 1.42
N THR A 75 -9.68 3.22 2.09
CA THR A 75 -8.65 2.57 2.92
C THR A 75 -9.10 2.40 4.38
N HIS A 76 -8.87 1.18 4.89
CA HIS A 76 -8.93 0.82 6.31
C HIS A 76 -7.65 0.07 6.70
N VAL A 77 -6.56 0.82 6.82
CA VAL A 77 -5.23 0.31 7.16
C VAL A 77 -4.92 0.61 8.61
N ALA A 78 -4.71 -0.43 9.44
CA ALA A 78 -4.42 -0.19 10.85
C ALA A 78 -3.20 0.71 11.03
N TYR A 79 -3.26 1.61 12.01
CA TYR A 79 -2.11 2.44 12.36
C TYR A 79 -1.39 1.85 13.58
N LYS A 80 -0.11 2.20 13.75
CA LYS A 80 0.61 1.91 14.98
C LYS A 80 0.14 2.90 16.05
N GLU A 81 -0.36 2.40 17.16
CA GLU A 81 -0.57 3.23 18.35
C GLU A 81 0.77 3.86 18.73
N GLN A 82 0.80 5.20 18.78
CA GLN A 82 1.98 5.90 19.27
C GLN A 82 2.03 5.70 20.79
N PRO A 83 3.16 5.28 21.37
CA PRO A 83 3.28 5.21 22.81
C PRO A 83 3.00 6.60 23.40
N GLY A 84 2.14 6.65 24.42
CA GLY A 84 1.84 7.89 25.12
C GLY A 84 3.13 8.58 25.56
N VAL A 85 3.25 9.88 25.27
CA VAL A 85 4.43 10.64 25.69
C VAL A 85 4.30 10.90 27.19
N LYS A 86 5.11 10.24 28.03
CA LYS A 86 5.03 10.27 29.51
C LYS A 86 4.94 11.65 30.17
N HIS A 87 5.25 12.72 29.45
CA HIS A 87 5.28 14.09 29.95
C HIS A 87 4.21 15.01 29.36
N ILE A 88 3.32 14.48 28.53
CA ILE A 88 2.22 15.22 27.90
C ILE A 88 0.93 14.56 28.40
N THR A 89 0.02 15.34 28.97
CA THR A 89 -1.29 14.80 29.35
C THR A 89 -2.10 14.45 28.11
N THR A 90 -2.99 13.46 28.21
CA THR A 90 -3.78 12.93 27.08
C THR A 90 -4.52 14.03 26.31
N GLU A 91 -4.98 15.06 27.03
CA GLU A 91 -5.67 16.22 26.46
C GLU A 91 -4.82 17.02 25.48
N PHE A 92 -3.48 17.03 25.64
CA PHE A 92 -2.54 17.78 24.80
C PHE A 92 -1.70 16.88 23.87
N LEU A 93 -2.15 15.66 23.59
CA LEU A 93 -1.58 14.85 22.52
C LEU A 93 -1.82 15.50 21.15
N ALA A 94 -1.04 15.13 20.14
CA ALA A 94 -1.10 15.78 18.82
C ALA A 94 -2.47 15.59 18.15
N GLU A 95 -3.11 14.46 18.43
CA GLU A 95 -4.44 14.07 17.96
C GLU A 95 -5.55 14.99 18.50
N SER A 96 -5.31 15.67 19.63
CA SER A 96 -6.27 16.61 20.23
C SER A 96 -6.20 18.01 19.61
N PHE A 97 -5.27 18.27 18.68
CA PHE A 97 -5.18 19.55 17.97
C PHE A 97 -6.04 19.49 16.71
N ALA A 98 -7.10 20.30 16.67
CA ALA A 98 -8.01 20.34 15.53
C ALA A 98 -7.38 21.12 14.37
N TYR A 99 -7.31 20.51 13.19
CA TYR A 99 -6.82 21.16 11.97
C TYR A 99 -7.97 21.79 11.19
N ASP A 100 -7.84 23.06 10.82
CA ASP A 100 -8.72 23.75 9.91
C ASP A 100 -8.03 23.95 8.55
N LYS A 101 -8.62 23.31 7.53
CA LYS A 101 -8.12 23.34 6.15
C LYS A 101 -8.35 24.68 5.46
N ALA A 102 -9.40 25.43 5.84
CA ALA A 102 -9.70 26.72 5.22
C ALA A 102 -8.68 27.79 5.60
N THR A 103 -8.21 27.77 6.85
CA THR A 103 -7.26 28.75 7.38
C THR A 103 -5.81 28.26 7.42
N ASP A 104 -5.53 27.01 7.01
CA ASP A 104 -4.24 26.32 7.17
C ASP A 104 -3.68 26.51 8.59
N SER A 105 -4.48 26.14 9.60
CA SER A 105 -4.13 26.36 11.00
C SER A 105 -4.57 25.22 11.91
N TYR A 106 -3.95 25.13 13.08
CA TYR A 106 -4.36 24.21 14.14
C TYR A 106 -4.90 24.97 15.34
N THR A 107 -5.95 24.46 15.97
CA THR A 107 -6.44 24.96 17.26
C THR A 107 -6.02 24.00 18.36
N CYS A 108 -5.33 24.51 19.38
CA CYS A 108 -4.95 23.69 20.52
C CYS A 108 -6.11 23.55 21.52
N PRO A 109 -6.08 22.53 22.40
CA PRO A 109 -7.10 22.35 23.44
C PRO A 109 -7.25 23.54 24.40
N ALA A 110 -6.21 24.37 24.55
CA ALA A 110 -6.26 25.61 25.33
C ALA A 110 -6.83 26.82 24.55
N GLY A 111 -7.36 26.60 23.34
CA GLY A 111 -8.03 27.60 22.51
C GLY A 111 -7.13 28.49 21.64
N ALA A 112 -5.79 28.33 21.71
CA ALA A 112 -4.87 29.12 20.89
C ALA A 112 -4.67 28.53 19.49
N THR A 113 -4.61 29.40 18.48
CA THR A 113 -4.32 29.03 17.09
C THR A 113 -2.81 28.94 16.83
N LEU A 114 -2.39 27.87 16.16
CA LEU A 114 -1.05 27.62 15.66
C LEU A 114 -1.05 27.81 14.14
N THR A 115 -0.13 28.64 13.66
CA THR A 115 0.04 28.94 12.23
C THR A 115 1.37 28.42 11.73
N SER A 116 1.46 28.23 10.41
CA SER A 116 2.68 27.87 9.72
C SER A 116 3.29 29.10 9.04
N LEU A 117 4.61 29.11 8.88
CA LEU A 117 5.30 30.08 8.00
C LEU A 117 5.17 29.70 6.52
N GLY A 118 4.45 28.63 6.20
CA GLY A 118 4.26 28.13 4.83
C GLY A 118 5.45 27.31 4.29
N THR A 119 6.59 27.32 4.97
CA THR A 119 7.80 26.59 4.55
C THR A 119 7.61 25.07 4.68
N TRP A 120 7.92 24.36 3.59
CA TRP A 120 8.00 22.90 3.58
C TRP A 120 9.40 22.43 3.93
N HIS A 121 9.48 21.43 4.80
CA HIS A 121 10.72 20.77 5.18
C HIS A 121 10.72 19.32 4.71
N ASN A 122 11.87 18.83 4.27
CA ASN A 122 12.05 17.45 3.85
C ASN A 122 12.38 16.58 5.07
N LYS A 123 11.64 15.49 5.27
CA LYS A 123 12.05 14.43 6.18
C LYS A 123 12.91 13.43 5.42
N LYS A 124 14.13 13.21 5.90
CA LYS A 124 15.06 12.23 5.30
C LYS A 124 14.64 10.80 5.66
N GLY A 125 14.72 9.89 4.70
CA GLY A 125 14.57 8.45 4.87
C GLY A 125 15.90 7.74 5.13
N GLU A 126 15.86 6.40 5.19
CA GLU A 126 17.00 5.52 5.52
C GLU A 126 18.18 5.65 4.53
N ALA A 127 17.97 6.15 3.32
CA ALA A 127 18.99 6.33 2.28
C ALA A 127 19.25 7.80 1.88
N ASN A 128 19.03 8.76 2.79
CA ASN A 128 19.13 10.21 2.53
C ASN A 128 18.16 10.76 1.46
N GLU A 129 17.27 9.94 0.90
CA GLU A 129 16.16 10.37 0.05
C GLU A 129 15.10 11.11 0.89
N THR A 130 14.39 12.06 0.26
CA THR A 130 13.23 12.69 0.89
C THR A 130 12.10 11.67 1.00
N SER A 131 11.75 11.28 2.24
CA SER A 131 10.64 10.35 2.50
C SER A 131 9.29 11.04 2.32
N PHE A 132 9.13 12.22 2.90
CA PHE A 132 7.96 13.09 2.70
C PHE A 132 8.27 14.52 3.16
N ARG A 133 7.44 15.46 2.73
CA ARG A 133 7.50 16.86 3.16
C ARG A 133 6.53 17.11 4.31
N PHE A 134 6.92 18.01 5.20
CA PHE A 134 6.06 18.45 6.30
C PHE A 134 6.13 19.96 6.51
N LYS A 135 5.01 20.52 6.98
CA LYS A 135 4.91 21.89 7.50
C LYS A 135 4.95 21.87 9.02
N THR A 136 5.43 22.95 9.61
CA THR A 136 5.51 23.12 11.05
C THR A 136 4.58 24.23 11.52
N TYR A 137 3.75 23.92 12.52
CA TYR A 137 2.77 24.84 13.10
C TYR A 137 3.16 25.13 14.55
N ARG A 138 3.14 26.41 14.91
CA ARG A 138 3.53 26.89 16.25
C ARG A 138 2.78 28.16 16.60
N THR A 139 2.79 28.50 17.88
CA THR A 139 2.17 29.75 18.38
C THR A 139 3.06 30.40 19.44
N ASP A 140 3.01 31.73 19.53
CA ASP A 140 3.66 32.50 20.58
C ASP A 140 2.82 32.57 21.87
N ALA A 141 1.53 32.23 21.80
CA ALA A 141 0.64 32.14 22.96
C ALA A 141 1.13 31.14 24.02
N CYS A 142 1.98 30.18 23.65
CA CYS A 142 2.60 29.25 24.61
C CYS A 142 3.45 29.93 25.68
N LYS A 143 3.97 31.16 25.44
CA LYS A 143 4.83 31.87 26.39
C LYS A 143 4.10 32.28 27.67
N THR A 144 2.81 32.59 27.57
CA THR A 144 1.95 33.03 28.68
C THR A 144 0.89 32.00 29.07
N CYS A 145 0.94 30.79 28.49
CA CYS A 145 -0.07 29.76 28.69
C CYS A 145 0.11 29.05 30.05
N ALA A 146 -0.92 29.10 30.90
CA ALA A 146 -0.95 28.42 32.20
C ALA A 146 -0.88 26.88 32.07
N LEU A 147 -1.41 26.33 30.97
CA LEU A 147 -1.45 24.89 30.70
C LEU A 147 -0.18 24.37 30.00
N ARG A 148 0.84 25.23 29.81
CA ARG A 148 2.07 24.87 29.09
C ARG A 148 2.76 23.64 29.70
N SER A 149 2.83 23.57 31.03
CA SER A 149 3.49 22.47 31.75
C SER A 149 2.91 21.09 31.46
N GLN A 150 1.63 21.02 31.09
CA GLN A 150 0.92 19.79 30.71
C GLN A 150 1.05 19.47 29.22
N CYS A 151 1.35 20.48 28.40
CA CYS A 151 1.38 20.38 26.94
C CYS A 151 2.80 20.21 26.36
N THR A 152 3.81 20.92 26.86
CA THR A 152 5.18 20.85 26.32
C THR A 152 6.21 21.35 27.33
N LYS A 153 7.40 20.73 27.35
CA LYS A 153 8.54 21.24 28.12
C LYS A 153 9.25 22.41 27.43
N LEU A 154 9.02 22.60 26.14
CA LEU A 154 9.65 23.65 25.35
C LEU A 154 8.89 24.98 25.47
N ASN A 155 9.54 26.05 25.01
CA ASN A 155 8.92 27.39 24.97
C ASN A 155 7.72 27.49 24.03
N LYS A 156 7.62 26.58 23.05
CA LYS A 156 6.51 26.51 22.09
C LYS A 156 6.14 25.05 21.86
N ARG A 157 4.84 24.77 21.71
CA ARG A 157 4.37 23.50 21.15
C ARG A 157 4.54 23.56 19.63
N ILE A 158 5.05 22.48 19.07
CA ILE A 158 5.32 22.35 17.65
C ILE A 158 4.52 21.15 17.14
N ILE A 159 3.66 21.38 16.15
CA ILE A 159 2.91 20.34 15.44
C ILE A 159 3.48 20.22 14.04
N GLN A 160 3.81 19.01 13.61
CA GLN A 160 4.26 18.73 12.26
C GLN A 160 3.12 18.09 11.48
N ARG A 161 2.74 18.68 10.34
CA ARG A 161 1.75 18.12 9.42
C ARG A 161 2.46 17.64 8.17
N SER A 162 2.35 16.35 7.86
CA SER A 162 2.83 15.78 6.60
C SER A 162 1.97 16.24 5.41
N GLU A 163 2.54 16.28 4.21
CA GLU A 163 1.78 16.48 2.96
C GLU A 163 0.71 15.40 2.73
N TYR A 164 0.89 14.22 3.34
CA TYR A 164 -0.05 13.10 3.28
C TYR A 164 -1.00 13.01 4.50
N GLN A 165 -0.99 14.00 5.39
CA GLN A 165 -1.74 13.91 6.64
C GLN A 165 -3.26 13.84 6.40
N ASP A 166 -3.79 14.53 5.39
CA ASP A 166 -5.21 14.43 5.00
C ASP A 166 -5.61 12.97 4.74
N ALA A 167 -4.78 12.21 4.01
CA ALA A 167 -5.05 10.82 3.68
C ALA A 167 -5.01 9.90 4.91
N VAL A 168 -4.09 10.17 5.83
CA VAL A 168 -3.99 9.48 7.12
C VAL A 168 -5.21 9.78 7.99
N ASP A 169 -5.65 11.04 8.06
CA ASP A 169 -6.81 11.46 8.85
C ASP A 169 -8.09 10.79 8.32
N ILE A 170 -8.27 10.72 6.99
CA ILE A 170 -9.37 9.98 6.35
C ILE A 170 -9.35 8.50 6.73
N ASN A 171 -8.21 7.82 6.58
CA ASN A 171 -8.07 6.41 6.93
C ASN A 171 -8.37 6.14 8.43
N ASN A 172 -7.90 7.02 9.31
CA ASN A 172 -8.16 6.92 10.74
C ASN A 172 -9.64 7.07 11.06
N ASN A 173 -10.34 8.01 10.40
CA ASN A 173 -11.78 8.18 10.55
C ASN A 173 -12.54 6.95 10.02
N ASN A 174 -12.14 6.41 8.87
CA ASN A 174 -12.73 5.19 8.30
C ASN A 174 -12.66 4.01 9.28
N ILE A 175 -11.53 3.82 9.96
CA ILE A 175 -11.34 2.76 10.96
C ILE A 175 -12.19 3.01 12.20
N LYS A 176 -12.22 4.24 12.72
CA LYS A 176 -13.03 4.61 13.89
C LYS A 176 -14.52 4.40 13.64
N GLN A 177 -14.99 4.73 12.44
CA GLN A 177 -16.39 4.54 12.03
C GLN A 177 -16.75 3.08 11.75
N ASN A 178 -15.76 2.24 11.39
CA ASN A 178 -15.99 0.85 11.00
C ASN A 178 -15.09 -0.14 11.76
N PRO A 179 -15.20 -0.23 13.10
CA PRO A 179 -14.36 -1.10 13.90
C PRO A 179 -14.52 -2.60 13.56
N GLN A 180 -15.66 -2.99 12.98
CA GLN A 180 -15.95 -4.36 12.56
C GLN A 180 -14.97 -4.89 11.49
N TYR A 181 -14.44 -4.02 10.63
CA TYR A 181 -13.51 -4.43 9.57
C TYR A 181 -12.17 -4.91 10.12
N TYR A 182 -11.79 -4.49 11.33
CA TYR A 182 -10.55 -4.90 11.95
C TYR A 182 -10.50 -6.43 12.18
N LYS A 183 -11.57 -7.01 12.72
CA LYS A 183 -11.68 -8.47 12.93
C LYS A 183 -11.80 -9.21 11.60
N ARG A 184 -12.57 -8.65 10.67
CA ARG A 184 -12.80 -9.25 9.35
C ARG A 184 -11.51 -9.39 8.55
N ARG A 185 -10.65 -8.35 8.55
CA ARG A 185 -9.33 -8.36 7.88
C ARG A 185 -8.51 -9.59 8.22
N GLN A 186 -8.41 -9.91 9.51
CA GLN A 186 -7.60 -11.03 9.99
C GLN A 186 -8.11 -12.37 9.42
N ALA A 187 -9.42 -12.58 9.43
CA ALA A 187 -10.02 -13.82 8.93
C ALA A 187 -9.83 -14.03 7.42
N ILE A 188 -9.89 -12.97 6.61
CA ILE A 188 -9.79 -13.06 5.14
C ILE A 188 -8.42 -13.61 4.75
N VAL A 189 -7.32 -13.00 5.24
CA VAL A 189 -5.97 -13.37 4.81
C VAL A 189 -5.46 -14.63 5.51
N GLU A 190 -5.88 -14.89 6.76
CA GLU A 190 -5.46 -16.08 7.49
C GLU A 190 -6.05 -17.37 6.89
N HIS A 191 -7.23 -17.31 6.25
CA HIS A 191 -7.85 -18.49 5.64
C HIS A 191 -6.96 -19.14 4.55
N PRO A 192 -6.52 -18.43 3.48
CA PRO A 192 -5.64 -19.03 2.48
C PRO A 192 -4.30 -19.47 3.08
N PHE A 193 -3.69 -18.63 3.94
CA PHE A 193 -2.42 -18.99 4.58
C PHE A 193 -2.52 -20.21 5.48
N GLY A 194 -3.59 -20.34 6.26
CA GLY A 194 -3.85 -21.49 7.11
C GLY A 194 -4.01 -22.76 6.29
N THR A 195 -4.76 -22.69 5.19
CA THR A 195 -4.95 -23.84 4.28
C THR A 195 -3.62 -24.25 3.66
N ILE A 196 -2.88 -23.31 3.07
CA ILE A 196 -1.62 -23.57 2.38
C ILE A 196 -0.57 -24.12 3.35
N LYS A 197 -0.41 -23.51 4.53
CA LYS A 197 0.63 -23.93 5.48
C LYS A 197 0.27 -25.19 6.25
N ARG A 198 -0.99 -25.34 6.69
CA ARG A 198 -1.39 -26.42 7.61
C ARG A 198 -2.00 -27.62 6.88
N HIS A 199 -2.76 -27.39 5.82
CA HIS A 199 -3.40 -28.48 5.07
C HIS A 199 -2.53 -28.97 3.92
N PHE A 200 -1.93 -28.07 3.14
CA PHE A 200 -1.03 -28.47 2.05
C PHE A 200 0.43 -28.71 2.51
N GLY A 201 0.77 -28.29 3.74
CA GLY A 201 2.13 -28.45 4.27
C GLY A 201 3.18 -27.56 3.61
N PHE A 202 2.77 -26.52 2.86
CA PHE A 202 3.70 -25.60 2.20
C PHE A 202 4.23 -24.57 3.19
N THR A 203 5.42 -24.84 3.75
CA THR A 203 6.06 -24.01 4.79
C THR A 203 7.27 -23.24 4.29
N HIS A 204 7.88 -23.65 3.18
CA HIS A 204 9.09 -23.08 2.63
C HIS A 204 9.11 -23.20 1.11
N THR A 205 9.89 -22.33 0.47
CA THR A 205 10.14 -22.34 -0.98
C THR A 205 11.36 -23.20 -1.28
N LEU A 206 11.36 -23.92 -2.40
CA LEU A 206 12.46 -24.81 -2.79
C LEU A 206 13.50 -24.07 -3.63
N LEU A 207 13.02 -23.16 -4.49
CA LEU A 207 13.86 -22.38 -5.39
C LEU A 207 14.43 -21.13 -4.70
N LYS A 208 15.55 -20.64 -5.26
CA LYS A 208 16.23 -19.40 -4.83
C LYS A 208 16.17 -18.36 -5.94
N GLY A 209 16.01 -17.10 -5.55
CA GLY A 209 15.88 -15.97 -6.45
C GLY A 209 14.43 -15.53 -6.61
N LEU A 210 14.21 -14.21 -6.59
CA LEU A 210 12.88 -13.60 -6.49
C LEU A 210 11.91 -14.08 -7.57
N GLN A 211 12.37 -14.18 -8.82
CA GLN A 211 11.54 -14.64 -9.94
C GLN A 211 11.06 -16.08 -9.75
N LYS A 212 11.96 -16.98 -9.33
CA LYS A 212 11.64 -18.41 -9.15
C LYS A 212 10.72 -18.62 -7.96
N VAL A 213 11.02 -17.96 -6.84
CA VAL A 213 10.17 -17.96 -5.65
C VAL A 213 8.79 -17.39 -5.95
N ASN A 214 8.70 -16.31 -6.72
CA ASN A 214 7.41 -15.77 -7.13
C ASN A 214 6.62 -16.81 -7.96
N GLY A 215 7.29 -17.55 -8.85
CA GLY A 215 6.70 -18.67 -9.58
C GLY A 215 6.10 -19.75 -8.66
N GLU A 216 6.85 -20.18 -7.64
CA GLU A 216 6.33 -21.14 -6.64
C GLU A 216 5.11 -20.59 -5.89
N MET A 217 5.16 -19.32 -5.48
CA MET A 217 4.04 -18.66 -4.82
C MET A 217 2.81 -18.58 -5.72
N HIS A 218 2.97 -18.22 -6.99
CA HIS A 218 1.86 -18.20 -7.93
C HIS A 218 1.24 -19.60 -8.13
N LEU A 219 2.06 -20.65 -8.21
CA LEU A 219 1.58 -22.03 -8.36
C LEU A 219 0.78 -22.49 -7.14
N ILE A 220 1.29 -22.27 -5.92
CA ILE A 220 0.58 -22.71 -4.71
C ILE A 220 -0.72 -21.92 -4.50
N MET A 221 -0.72 -20.61 -4.79
CA MET A 221 -1.92 -19.78 -4.72
C MET A 221 -2.95 -20.17 -5.79
N PHE A 222 -2.50 -20.55 -6.98
CA PHE A 222 -3.37 -21.12 -8.01
C PHE A 222 -4.01 -22.43 -7.53
N CYS A 223 -3.23 -23.37 -6.98
CA CYS A 223 -3.75 -24.61 -6.44
C CYS A 223 -4.79 -24.36 -5.34
N TYR A 224 -4.54 -23.41 -4.45
CA TYR A 224 -5.50 -23.00 -3.43
C TYR A 224 -6.79 -22.46 -4.06
N ASN A 225 -6.70 -21.51 -4.99
CA ASN A 225 -7.86 -20.94 -5.67
C ASN A 225 -8.65 -21.99 -6.43
N PHE A 226 -7.99 -22.90 -7.13
CA PHE A 226 -8.63 -23.99 -7.87
C PHE A 226 -9.45 -24.89 -6.94
N MET A 227 -8.85 -25.31 -5.83
CA MET A 227 -9.54 -26.12 -4.81
C MET A 227 -10.67 -25.35 -4.14
N ARG A 228 -10.50 -24.05 -3.89
CA ARG A 228 -11.51 -23.18 -3.30
C ARG A 228 -12.70 -23.00 -4.25
N THR A 229 -12.46 -22.75 -5.53
CA THR A 229 -13.48 -22.65 -6.57
C THR A 229 -14.27 -23.95 -6.70
N LYS A 230 -13.60 -25.10 -6.69
CA LYS A 230 -14.26 -26.42 -6.66
C LYS A 230 -15.24 -26.53 -5.49
N ASN A 231 -14.86 -26.06 -4.31
CA ASN A 231 -15.71 -26.11 -3.12
C ASN A 231 -16.87 -25.10 -3.16
N ILE A 232 -16.72 -23.97 -3.86
CA ILE A 232 -17.75 -22.94 -4.01
C ILE A 232 -18.79 -23.34 -5.07
N LEU A 233 -18.33 -23.76 -6.25
CA LEU A 233 -19.20 -24.06 -7.39
C LEU A 233 -19.70 -25.51 -7.41
N GLY A 234 -18.95 -26.42 -6.78
CA GLY A 234 -19.08 -27.87 -7.01
C GLY A 234 -18.29 -28.31 -8.24
N PHE A 235 -18.01 -29.62 -8.31
CA PHE A 235 -17.17 -30.18 -9.38
C PHE A 235 -17.81 -30.03 -10.77
N ASP A 236 -19.10 -30.35 -10.91
CA ASP A 236 -19.79 -30.35 -12.21
C ASP A 236 -19.84 -28.96 -12.84
N LYS A 237 -20.25 -27.95 -12.06
CA LYS A 237 -20.31 -26.56 -12.53
C LYS A 237 -18.92 -26.01 -12.87
N MET A 238 -17.90 -26.38 -12.10
CA MET A 238 -16.52 -25.97 -12.40
C MET A 238 -16.03 -26.56 -13.72
N ILE A 239 -16.29 -27.85 -13.97
CA ILE A 239 -15.91 -28.51 -15.22
C ILE A 239 -16.70 -27.93 -16.41
N GLU A 240 -17.99 -27.68 -16.24
CA GLU A 240 -18.81 -27.01 -17.26
C GLU A 240 -18.24 -25.62 -17.61
N ALA A 241 -17.90 -24.81 -16.60
CA ALA A 241 -17.29 -23.50 -16.81
C ALA A 241 -15.95 -23.60 -17.56
N ILE A 242 -15.10 -24.57 -17.22
CA ILE A 242 -13.82 -24.80 -17.91
C ILE A 242 -14.05 -25.23 -19.36
N LYS A 243 -15.01 -26.12 -19.62
CA LYS A 243 -15.34 -26.57 -20.99
C LYS A 243 -15.87 -25.43 -21.87
N ASN A 244 -16.61 -24.51 -21.28
CA ASN A 244 -17.19 -23.36 -21.96
C ASN A 244 -16.24 -22.15 -22.03
N TRP A 245 -15.12 -22.20 -21.31
CA TRP A 245 -14.15 -21.11 -21.29
C TRP A 245 -13.44 -20.99 -22.64
N LYS A 246 -13.53 -19.81 -23.24
CA LYS A 246 -12.83 -19.48 -24.49
C LYS A 246 -11.58 -18.67 -24.15
N PRO A 247 -10.38 -19.28 -24.16
CA PRO A 247 -9.14 -18.56 -23.89
C PRO A 247 -8.87 -17.52 -24.98
N ASP A 248 -8.57 -16.29 -24.57
CA ASP A 248 -8.04 -15.26 -25.45
C ASP A 248 -6.51 -15.40 -25.53
N TYR A 249 -6.04 -16.27 -26.42
CA TYR A 249 -4.62 -16.47 -26.66
C TYR A 249 -3.94 -15.29 -27.37
N SER A 250 -4.68 -14.30 -27.88
CA SER A 250 -4.07 -13.16 -28.59
C SER A 250 -3.11 -12.37 -27.69
N LYS A 251 -3.45 -12.23 -26.40
CA LYS A 251 -2.63 -11.58 -25.37
C LYS A 251 -1.33 -12.36 -25.08
N ILE A 252 -1.41 -13.69 -25.09
CA ILE A 252 -0.25 -14.57 -24.84
C ILE A 252 0.70 -14.58 -26.05
N VAL A 253 0.15 -14.67 -27.27
CA VAL A 253 0.95 -14.66 -28.51
C VAL A 253 1.64 -13.31 -28.70
N CYS A 254 1.00 -12.19 -28.37
CA CYS A 254 1.62 -10.86 -28.44
C CYS A 254 2.76 -10.70 -27.42
N ALA A 255 2.59 -11.17 -26.19
CA ALA A 255 3.64 -11.18 -25.18
C ALA A 255 4.84 -12.06 -25.57
N LEU A 256 4.58 -13.24 -26.16
CA LEU A 256 5.64 -14.13 -26.68
C LEU A 256 6.33 -13.50 -27.89
N LYS A 257 5.61 -12.92 -28.86
CA LYS A 257 6.20 -12.19 -29.98
C LYS A 257 7.06 -11.02 -29.51
N ASN A 258 6.59 -10.21 -28.56
CA ASN A 258 7.35 -9.11 -27.98
C ASN A 258 8.57 -9.60 -27.20
N GLY A 259 8.47 -10.75 -26.53
CA GLY A 259 9.59 -11.44 -25.88
C GLY A 259 10.64 -11.93 -26.89
N PHE A 260 10.21 -12.55 -27.99
CA PHE A 260 11.08 -12.98 -29.10
C PHE A 260 11.74 -11.79 -29.80
N ILE A 261 11.00 -10.71 -30.05
CA ILE A 261 11.55 -9.46 -30.58
C ILE A 261 12.58 -8.90 -29.61
N LYS A 262 12.26 -8.73 -28.32
CA LYS A 262 13.26 -8.29 -27.33
C LYS A 262 14.49 -9.20 -27.27
N MET A 263 14.31 -10.51 -27.40
CA MET A 263 15.42 -11.47 -27.43
C MET A 263 16.31 -11.28 -28.67
N ILE A 264 15.72 -11.15 -29.86
CA ILE A 264 16.42 -10.88 -31.14
C ILE A 264 17.15 -9.54 -31.08
N TYR A 265 16.51 -8.48 -30.57
CA TYR A 265 17.10 -7.15 -30.44
C TYR A 265 18.09 -7.04 -29.27
N SER A 266 18.05 -7.93 -28.27
CA SER A 266 19.05 -7.99 -27.20
C SER A 266 20.34 -8.73 -27.61
N GLN A 267 20.26 -9.61 -28.62
CA GLN A 267 21.42 -10.31 -29.16
C GLN A 267 22.20 -9.47 -30.19
N ASN A 268 21.61 -8.40 -30.72
CA ASN A 268 22.30 -7.42 -31.57
C ASN A 268 22.79 -6.23 -30.73
N LYS A 269 23.78 -6.45 -29.86
CA LYS A 269 24.72 -5.39 -29.48
C LYS A 269 25.95 -5.49 -30.40
N PRO A 270 26.08 -4.66 -31.44
CA PRO A 270 27.37 -4.52 -32.08
C PRO A 270 28.27 -3.68 -31.17
N SER A 271 29.37 -4.29 -30.77
CA SER A 271 30.59 -3.63 -30.34
C SER A 271 31.04 -2.60 -31.37
N LEU A 272 31.37 -1.39 -30.88
CA LEU A 272 32.37 -0.45 -31.41
C LEU A 272 32.39 -0.08 -32.91
N PHE A 273 32.47 1.24 -33.12
CA PHE A 273 32.97 2.00 -34.28
C PHE A 273 31.99 2.64 -35.29
N LEU A 274 32.27 3.93 -35.51
CA LEU A 274 31.82 4.90 -36.54
C LEU A 274 30.46 5.57 -36.30
N GLN A 275 30.44 6.74 -35.66
CA GLN A 275 30.62 8.10 -36.22
C GLN A 275 29.56 8.52 -37.27
N THR A 276 28.98 9.68 -36.96
CA THR A 276 28.49 10.76 -37.84
C THR A 276 27.02 10.85 -38.27
N TYR A 277 26.40 11.83 -37.59
CA TYR A 277 25.34 12.78 -37.92
C TYR A 277 23.84 12.43 -37.78
N PRO A 278 23.07 13.37 -37.18
CA PRO A 278 21.71 13.16 -36.71
C PRO A 278 20.68 13.67 -37.74
N LEU A 279 19.47 13.10 -37.70
CA LEU A 279 18.28 13.81 -38.13
C LEU A 279 17.32 13.88 -36.93
N LEU A 280 17.07 15.12 -36.53
CA LEU A 280 16.22 15.60 -35.45
C LEU A 280 14.72 15.34 -35.74
N PHE A 281 14.01 14.79 -34.74
CA PHE A 281 12.62 15.05 -34.28
C PHE A 281 11.45 15.08 -35.30
N LEU A 282 10.16 14.85 -35.03
CA LEU A 282 9.19 14.74 -33.92
C LEU A 282 7.97 14.01 -34.58
N ASN A 283 7.10 13.24 -33.95
CA ASN A 283 6.07 13.69 -33.01
C ASN A 283 5.21 12.51 -32.52
N ALA A 284 4.62 12.71 -31.35
CA ALA A 284 3.71 11.83 -30.63
C ALA A 284 2.33 11.66 -31.31
N VAL A 285 1.73 10.48 -31.06
CA VAL A 285 0.39 10.32 -30.45
C VAL A 285 0.54 9.26 -29.36
#